data_AF-A0A838H1Q3-F1
#
_entry.id   AF-A0A838H1Q3-F1
#
_cell.length_a   1.000
_cell.length_b   1.000
_cell.length_c   1.000
_cell.angle_alpha   90.00
_cell.angle_beta   90.00
_cell.angle_gamma   90.00
#
_symmetry.space_group_name_H-M   'P 1'
#
loop_
_entity.id
_entity.type
_entity.pdbx_description
1 polymer ?
#
loop_
_entity_poly.entity_id
_entity_poly.type
_entity_poly.pdbx_seq_one_letter_code
_entity_poly.pdbx_strand_id
1 'polypeptide(L)'
;MTVFGNALMDRFRRQTGRHWTHLAEAIPAGSVPHHSFHVFNVYPWVGLLGQGRGEPLEILQRCRIRWGQVVTVVGDQVVVRSRPLRYDGRRLTLGAAELETVTCALDGVGLAAGLSSGEWVGMHWGWVCDRLSRRQLVNLRRFTLRQLHITNDRVAHSGPAQVLG
;
A
#
# COMPACT_ATOMS: atom_id res chain seq x y z
N MET A 1 -5.60 -4.28 -25.57
CA MET A 1 -5.65 -3.88 -24.15
C MET A 1 -6.39 -4.96 -23.36
N THR A 2 -5.99 -5.23 -22.10
CA THR A 2 -6.67 -6.20 -21.23
C THR A 2 -8.05 -5.70 -20.81
N VAL A 3 -8.94 -6.59 -20.35
CA VAL A 3 -10.28 -6.22 -19.80
C VAL A 3 -10.16 -5.14 -18.72
N PHE A 4 -9.16 -5.25 -17.85
CA PHE A 4 -8.86 -4.24 -16.83
C PHE A 4 -8.46 -2.89 -17.42
N GLY A 5 -7.61 -2.88 -18.46
CA GLY A 5 -7.20 -1.65 -19.14
C GLY A 5 -8.36 -0.92 -19.80
N ASN A 6 -9.25 -1.64 -20.47
CA ASN A 6 -10.45 -1.06 -21.09
C ASN A 6 -11.37 -0.44 -20.03
N ALA A 7 -11.64 -1.18 -18.94
CA ALA A 7 -12.48 -0.69 -17.85
C ALA A 7 -11.92 0.58 -17.18
N LEU A 8 -10.60 0.69 -17.01
CA LEU A 8 -9.98 1.90 -16.48
C LEU A 8 -10.10 3.08 -17.47
N MET A 9 -9.87 2.83 -18.76
CA MET A 9 -9.93 3.86 -19.79
C MET A 9 -11.33 4.46 -19.90
N ASP A 10 -12.35 3.61 -19.97
CA ASP A 10 -13.74 4.05 -20.14
C ASP A 10 -14.22 4.88 -18.94
N ARG A 11 -13.77 4.53 -17.73
CA ARG A 11 -14.28 5.12 -16.49
C ARG A 11 -13.48 6.29 -15.96
N PHE A 12 -12.17 6.35 -16.21
CA PHE A 12 -11.28 7.29 -15.51
C PHE A 12 -10.46 8.20 -16.43
N ARG A 13 -10.41 7.95 -17.75
CA ARG A 13 -9.63 8.78 -18.68
C ARG A 13 -10.06 10.25 -18.65
N ARG A 14 -11.37 10.52 -18.55
CA ARG A 14 -11.90 11.89 -18.53
C ARG A 14 -11.55 12.64 -17.24
N GLN A 15 -11.50 11.93 -16.12
CA GLN A 15 -11.26 12.48 -14.77
C GLN A 15 -9.77 12.68 -14.50
N THR A 16 -8.90 11.87 -15.10
CA THR A 16 -7.45 11.92 -14.91
C THR A 16 -6.75 12.86 -15.91
N GLY A 17 -7.44 13.27 -16.98
CA GLY A 17 -6.97 14.25 -17.94
C GLY A 17 -5.58 13.94 -18.47
N ARG A 18 -4.66 14.91 -18.38
CA ARG A 18 -3.27 14.78 -18.86
C ARG A 18 -2.45 13.70 -18.15
N HIS A 19 -2.85 13.26 -16.97
CA HIS A 19 -2.12 12.25 -16.19
C HIS A 19 -2.52 10.81 -16.55
N TRP A 20 -3.52 10.62 -17.42
CA TRP A 20 -3.98 9.31 -17.86
C TRP A 20 -2.86 8.47 -18.46
N THR A 21 -2.02 9.05 -19.30
CA THR A 21 -0.91 8.35 -19.97
C THR A 21 0.06 7.75 -18.97
N HIS A 22 0.47 8.53 -17.95
CA HIS A 22 1.39 8.05 -16.91
C HIS A 22 0.77 6.94 -16.05
N LEU A 23 -0.51 7.07 -15.70
CA LEU A 23 -1.23 6.03 -14.95
C LEU A 23 -1.33 4.73 -15.78
N ALA A 24 -1.64 4.86 -17.07
CA ALA A 24 -1.87 3.73 -17.95
C ALA A 24 -0.61 2.91 -18.26
N GLU A 25 0.61 3.48 -18.14
CA GLU A 25 1.89 2.78 -18.39
C GLU A 25 2.04 1.49 -17.57
N ALA A 26 1.51 1.47 -16.35
CA ALA A 26 1.65 0.34 -15.46
C ALA A 26 0.74 -0.84 -15.84
N ILE A 27 -0.30 -0.62 -16.66
CA ILE A 27 -1.25 -1.65 -17.10
C ILE A 27 -0.58 -2.67 -18.04
N PRO A 28 0.05 -2.28 -19.18
CA PRO A 28 0.78 -3.21 -20.02
C PRO A 28 2.02 -3.80 -19.32
N ALA A 29 2.59 -3.10 -18.33
CA ALA A 29 3.64 -3.65 -17.46
C ALA A 29 3.16 -4.76 -16.51
N GLY A 30 1.85 -5.04 -16.49
CA GLY A 30 1.24 -6.16 -15.78
C GLY A 30 0.55 -5.78 -14.48
N SER A 31 0.29 -4.50 -14.20
CA SER A 31 -0.50 -4.11 -13.03
C SER A 31 -1.89 -4.73 -13.07
N VAL A 32 -2.42 -5.04 -11.90
CA VAL A 32 -3.72 -5.68 -11.70
C VAL A 32 -4.57 -4.82 -10.74
N PRO A 33 -5.90 -5.00 -10.69
CA PRO A 33 -6.78 -4.29 -9.75
C PRO A 33 -6.55 -4.76 -8.30
N HIS A 34 -5.39 -4.44 -7.75
CA HIS A 34 -4.99 -4.68 -6.37
C HIS A 34 -4.76 -3.34 -5.69
N HIS A 35 -5.01 -3.23 -4.38
CA HIS A 35 -4.90 -1.96 -3.66
C HIS A 35 -3.52 -1.30 -3.81
N SER A 36 -2.45 -2.10 -3.86
CA SER A 36 -1.09 -1.60 -4.14
C SER A 36 -0.98 -0.82 -5.46
N PHE A 37 -1.69 -1.23 -6.53
CA PHE A 37 -1.72 -0.50 -7.80
C PHE A 37 -2.32 0.89 -7.59
N HIS A 38 -3.43 0.96 -6.86
CA HIS A 38 -4.06 2.24 -6.55
C HIS A 38 -3.12 3.16 -5.75
N VAL A 39 -2.49 2.64 -4.70
CA VAL A 39 -1.60 3.42 -3.82
C VAL A 39 -0.33 3.88 -4.53
N PHE A 40 0.35 3.00 -5.28
CA PHE A 40 1.66 3.34 -5.86
C PHE A 40 1.59 3.93 -7.26
N ASN A 41 0.47 3.78 -7.97
CA ASN A 41 0.38 4.18 -9.37
C ASN A 41 -0.79 5.11 -9.69
N VAL A 42 -1.79 5.26 -8.81
CA VAL A 42 -2.92 6.18 -9.05
C VAL A 42 -2.84 7.39 -8.12
N TYR A 43 -2.71 7.16 -6.81
CA TYR A 43 -2.68 8.20 -5.78
C TYR A 43 -1.73 9.38 -6.05
N PRO A 44 -0.49 9.16 -6.53
CA PRO A 44 0.41 10.27 -6.84
C PRO A 44 -0.12 11.24 -7.89
N TRP A 45 -0.98 10.78 -8.80
CA TRP A 45 -1.43 11.54 -9.96
C TRP A 45 -2.76 12.24 -9.77
N VAL A 46 -3.53 11.85 -8.76
CA VAL A 46 -4.85 12.42 -8.48
C VAL A 46 -4.81 13.52 -7.41
N GLY A 47 -3.62 14.06 -7.11
CA GLY A 47 -3.44 15.19 -6.19
C GLY A 47 -3.66 14.86 -4.71
N LEU A 48 -3.98 13.62 -4.37
CA LEU A 48 -4.28 13.18 -2.99
C LEU A 48 -3.05 13.21 -2.06
N LEU A 49 -1.83 13.23 -2.62
CA LEU A 49 -0.60 13.37 -1.85
C LEU A 49 -0.23 14.83 -1.54
N GLY A 50 -0.73 15.80 -2.31
CA GLY A 50 -0.48 17.24 -2.10
C GLY A 50 -1.57 17.97 -1.32
N GLN A 51 -2.69 17.31 -1.01
CA GLN A 51 -3.85 17.86 -0.32
C GLN A 51 -3.95 17.41 1.16
N GLY A 52 -3.02 16.56 1.63
CA GLY A 52 -3.05 15.94 2.96
C GLY A 52 -2.16 16.62 4.01
N ARG A 53 -2.48 16.42 5.29
CA ARG A 53 -1.72 16.87 6.47
C ARG A 53 -0.56 15.91 6.83
N GLY A 54 0.32 15.57 5.88
CA GLY A 54 1.45 14.68 6.16
C GLY A 54 2.41 14.50 4.97
N GLU A 55 3.60 13.99 5.23
CA GLU A 55 4.58 13.75 4.17
C GLU A 55 4.08 12.66 3.20
N PRO A 56 4.26 12.81 1.87
CA PRO A 56 3.71 11.86 0.90
C PRO A 56 4.16 10.41 1.12
N LEU A 57 5.38 10.18 1.62
CA LEU A 57 5.87 8.83 1.95
C LEU A 57 5.07 8.19 3.08
N GLU A 58 4.71 8.98 4.10
CA GLU A 58 3.89 8.53 5.22
C GLU A 58 2.48 8.17 4.74
N ILE A 59 1.90 8.97 3.84
CA ILE A 59 0.60 8.66 3.25
C ILE A 59 0.66 7.34 2.47
N LEU A 60 1.66 7.14 1.60
CA LEU A 60 1.83 5.88 0.87
C LEU A 60 2.02 4.68 1.82
N GLN A 61 2.80 4.87 2.90
CA GLN A 61 2.99 3.87 3.94
C GLN A 61 1.69 3.53 4.67
N ARG A 62 0.86 4.53 5.00
CA ARG A 62 -0.39 4.37 5.74
C ARG A 62 -1.52 3.80 4.88
N CYS A 63 -1.59 4.21 3.61
CA CYS A 63 -2.59 3.75 2.63
C CYS A 63 -2.32 2.36 2.07
N ARG A 64 -1.06 1.93 1.93
CA ARG A 64 -0.81 0.55 1.52
C ARG A 64 -1.29 -0.39 2.63
N ILE A 65 -1.93 -1.49 2.25
CA ILE A 65 -2.21 -2.56 3.20
C ILE A 65 -0.87 -3.23 3.52
N ARG A 66 -0.39 -3.01 4.74
CA ARG A 66 0.85 -3.59 5.27
C ARG A 66 0.55 -4.94 5.89
N TRP A 67 1.62 -5.67 6.21
CA TRP A 67 1.53 -6.84 7.07
C TRP A 67 2.57 -6.76 8.18
N GLY A 68 2.23 -7.29 9.35
CA GLY A 68 3.11 -7.35 10.50
C GLY A 68 2.93 -8.68 11.24
N GLN A 69 3.99 -9.13 11.91
CA GLN A 69 3.88 -10.23 12.86
C GLN A 69 3.65 -9.65 14.25
N VAL A 70 2.61 -10.11 14.94
CA VAL A 70 2.30 -9.71 16.32
C VAL A 70 3.45 -10.11 17.23
N VAL A 71 3.97 -9.14 17.98
CA VAL A 71 4.99 -9.37 19.02
C VAL A 71 4.31 -9.45 20.37
N THR A 72 3.50 -8.45 20.72
CA THR A 72 2.71 -8.42 21.95
C THR A 72 1.43 -7.61 21.76
N VAL A 73 0.40 -7.93 22.54
CA VAL A 73 -0.88 -7.21 22.59
C VAL A 73 -1.01 -6.58 23.97
N VAL A 74 -1.36 -5.29 24.02
CA VAL A 74 -1.50 -4.51 25.26
C VAL A 74 -2.79 -3.70 25.17
N GLY A 75 -3.84 -4.20 25.81
CA GLY A 75 -5.19 -3.62 25.71
C GLY A 75 -5.65 -3.55 24.26
N ASP A 76 -6.01 -2.36 23.81
CA ASP A 76 -6.52 -2.06 22.47
C ASP A 76 -5.42 -1.82 21.42
N GLN A 77 -4.15 -1.98 21.81
CA GLN A 77 -2.99 -1.78 20.95
C GLN A 77 -2.22 -3.09 20.75
N VAL A 78 -1.57 -3.20 19.60
CA VAL A 78 -0.69 -4.32 19.29
C VAL A 78 0.65 -3.80 18.77
N VAL A 79 1.72 -4.35 19.33
CA VAL A 79 3.07 -4.14 18.81
C VAL A 79 3.32 -5.21 17.76
N VAL A 80 3.65 -4.78 16.55
CA VAL A 80 3.96 -5.68 15.45
C VAL A 80 5.38 -5.42 14.94
N ARG A 81 5.97 -6.46 14.35
CA ARG A 81 7.18 -6.33 13.55
C ARG A 81 6.79 -6.25 12.07
N SER A 82 6.99 -5.08 11.45
CA SER A 82 6.66 -4.81 10.05
C SER A 82 7.83 -4.16 9.32
N ARG A 83 7.75 -4.07 7.98
CA ARG A 83 8.78 -3.40 7.17
C ARG A 83 8.20 -2.08 6.67
N PRO A 84 8.76 -0.91 7.03
CA PRO A 84 8.26 0.37 6.55
C PRO A 84 8.60 0.58 5.08
N LEU A 85 7.89 1.50 4.45
CA LEU A 85 8.22 2.00 3.12
C LEU A 85 9.38 3.00 3.25
N ARG A 86 10.35 2.92 2.35
CA ARG A 86 11.50 3.83 2.28
C ARG A 86 11.64 4.37 0.87
N TYR A 87 12.14 5.59 0.75
CA TYR A 87 12.48 6.22 -0.51
C TYR A 87 13.91 6.75 -0.44
N ASP A 88 14.73 6.46 -1.45
CA ASP A 88 16.15 6.82 -1.49
C ASP A 88 16.45 7.99 -2.46
N GLY A 89 15.41 8.71 -2.89
CA GLY A 89 15.50 9.72 -3.95
C GLY A 89 15.26 9.16 -5.36
N ARG A 90 15.16 7.84 -5.51
CA ARG A 90 14.91 7.19 -6.81
C ARG A 90 13.91 6.04 -6.74
N ARG A 91 13.97 5.21 -5.70
CA ARG A 91 13.27 3.94 -5.60
C ARG A 91 12.46 3.86 -4.32
N LEU A 92 11.26 3.32 -4.46
CA LEU A 92 10.38 3.00 -3.34
C LEU A 92 10.62 1.54 -2.91
N THR A 93 11.08 1.31 -1.69
CA THR A 93 11.47 -0.02 -1.20
C THR A 93 10.86 -0.34 0.17
N LEU A 94 10.90 -1.62 0.56
CA LEU A 94 10.59 -2.03 1.93
C LEU A 94 11.89 -2.04 2.75
N GLY A 95 11.94 -1.24 3.81
CA GLY A 95 13.07 -1.15 4.74
C GLY A 95 13.29 -2.41 5.57
N ALA A 96 14.19 -2.33 6.54
CA ALA A 96 14.39 -3.39 7.53
C ALA A 96 13.11 -3.63 8.36
N ALA A 97 13.00 -4.79 8.99
CA ALA A 97 11.89 -5.05 9.89
C ALA A 97 12.08 -4.23 11.18
N GLU A 98 11.06 -3.46 11.55
CA GLU A 98 11.04 -2.56 12.69
C GLU A 98 9.76 -2.81 13.50
N LEU A 99 9.78 -2.43 14.78
CA LEU A 99 8.59 -2.48 15.62
C LEU A 99 7.72 -1.25 15.36
N GLU A 100 6.42 -1.46 15.19
CA GLU A 100 5.42 -0.39 15.19
C GLU A 100 4.23 -0.78 16.07
N THR A 101 3.63 0.22 16.72
CA THR A 101 2.40 0.05 17.49
C THR A 101 1.22 0.48 16.63
N VAL A 102 0.19 -0.36 16.57
CA VAL A 102 -1.05 -0.08 15.84
C VAL A 102 -2.26 -0.43 16.69
N THR A 103 -3.39 0.22 16.42
CA THR A 103 -4.65 -0.03 17.10
C THR A 103 -5.25 -1.35 16.60
N CYS A 104 -5.64 -2.25 17.49
CA CYS A 104 -6.38 -3.47 17.13
C CYS A 104 -7.86 -3.44 17.53
N ALA A 105 -8.24 -2.59 18.49
CA ALA A 105 -9.60 -2.41 18.95
C ALA A 105 -9.85 -0.98 19.44
N LEU A 106 -11.11 -0.62 19.63
CA LEU A 106 -11.53 0.57 20.38
C LEU A 106 -12.59 0.13 21.38
N ASP A 107 -12.33 0.37 22.66
CA ASP A 107 -13.17 -0.09 23.78
C ASP A 107 -13.39 -1.61 23.72
N GLY A 108 -12.33 -2.36 23.38
CA GLY A 108 -12.37 -3.82 23.22
C GLY A 108 -13.05 -4.34 21.94
N VAL A 109 -13.60 -3.46 21.10
CA VAL A 109 -14.22 -3.84 19.82
C VAL A 109 -13.25 -3.61 18.67
N GLY A 110 -12.83 -4.68 18.01
CA GLY A 110 -11.87 -4.66 16.91
C GLY A 110 -12.30 -5.50 15.73
N LEU A 111 -11.75 -5.21 14.55
CA LEU A 111 -11.96 -6.01 13.33
C LEU A 111 -11.30 -7.39 13.42
N ALA A 112 -10.32 -7.55 14.32
CA ALA A 112 -9.59 -8.77 14.55
C ALA A 112 -9.51 -9.05 16.07
N ALA A 113 -10.48 -9.79 16.60
CA ALA A 113 -10.51 -10.16 18.01
C ALA A 113 -9.48 -11.26 18.36
N GLY A 114 -9.05 -11.28 19.62
CA GLY A 114 -8.24 -12.38 20.19
C GLY A 114 -6.87 -12.57 19.54
N LEU A 115 -6.20 -11.49 19.17
CA LEU A 115 -4.84 -11.55 18.61
C LEU A 115 -3.86 -12.14 19.62
N SER A 116 -2.94 -12.96 19.12
CA SER A 116 -1.87 -13.58 19.91
C SER A 116 -0.50 -13.35 19.30
N SER A 117 0.54 -13.41 20.12
CA SER A 117 1.93 -13.32 19.66
C SER A 117 2.24 -14.36 18.58
N GLY A 118 3.00 -13.95 17.56
CA GLY A 118 3.38 -14.80 16.43
C GLY A 118 2.40 -14.78 15.25
N GLU A 119 1.17 -14.31 15.44
CA GLU A 119 0.17 -14.20 14.37
C GLU A 119 0.52 -13.12 13.35
N TRP A 120 0.01 -13.26 12.12
CA TRP A 120 0.18 -12.26 11.07
C TRP A 120 -1.09 -11.44 10.91
N VAL A 121 -0.94 -10.13 10.82
CA VAL A 121 -2.05 -9.19 10.68
C VAL A 121 -1.85 -8.29 9.46
N GLY A 122 -2.96 -7.89 8.86
CA GLY A 122 -3.04 -6.85 7.85
C GLY A 122 -3.29 -5.50 8.53
N MET A 123 -2.67 -4.43 8.03
CA MET A 123 -2.77 -3.11 8.65
C MET A 123 -2.99 -1.99 7.63
N HIS A 124 -3.86 -1.05 7.98
CA HIS A 124 -4.22 0.10 7.16
C HIS A 124 -4.48 1.33 8.05
N TRP A 125 -3.88 2.48 7.74
CA TRP A 125 -3.99 3.73 8.51
C TRP A 125 -3.69 3.62 10.03
N GLY A 126 -2.83 2.70 10.43
CA GLY A 126 -2.45 2.53 11.85
C GLY A 126 -3.39 1.61 12.63
N TRP A 127 -4.26 0.90 11.93
CA TRP A 127 -5.18 -0.08 12.50
C TRP A 127 -4.90 -1.47 11.95
N VAL A 128 -5.10 -2.50 12.77
CA VAL A 128 -5.29 -3.87 12.31
C VAL A 128 -6.63 -3.94 11.58
N CYS A 129 -6.60 -4.36 10.32
CA CYS A 129 -7.80 -4.54 9.53
C CYS A 129 -8.24 -6.00 9.41
N ASP A 130 -7.32 -6.96 9.56
CA ASP A 130 -7.64 -8.40 9.47
C ASP A 130 -6.51 -9.27 10.05
N ARG A 131 -6.84 -10.51 10.42
CA ARG A 131 -5.88 -11.60 10.65
C ARG A 131 -5.57 -12.28 9.33
N LEU A 132 -4.28 -12.48 9.04
CA LEU A 132 -3.84 -13.05 7.77
C LEU A 132 -3.55 -14.54 7.92
N SER A 133 -4.28 -15.36 7.17
CA SER A 133 -3.84 -16.72 6.86
C SER A 133 -2.52 -16.69 6.07
N ARG A 134 -1.80 -17.82 6.08
CA ARG A 134 -0.58 -17.99 5.27
C ARG A 134 -0.82 -17.65 3.79
N ARG A 135 -1.96 -18.06 3.22
CA ARG A 135 -2.31 -17.78 1.82
C ARG A 135 -2.51 -16.29 1.56
N GLN A 136 -3.25 -15.60 2.44
CA GLN A 136 -3.45 -14.14 2.33
C GLN A 136 -2.11 -13.39 2.45
N LEU A 137 -1.26 -13.78 3.41
CA LEU A 137 0.06 -13.19 3.60
C LEU A 137 0.96 -13.33 2.35
N VAL A 138 1.01 -14.53 1.77
CA VAL A 138 1.78 -14.79 0.54
C VAL A 138 1.28 -13.94 -0.61
N ASN A 139 -0.04 -13.85 -0.80
CA ASN A 139 -0.64 -13.05 -1.88
C ASN A 139 -0.38 -11.56 -1.68
N LEU A 140 -0.60 -11.03 -0.47
CA LEU A 140 -0.37 -9.63 -0.15
C LEU A 140 1.09 -9.23 -0.40
N ARG A 141 2.04 -10.08 0.02
CA ARG A 141 3.48 -9.91 -0.27
C ARG A 141 3.74 -9.90 -1.76
N ARG A 142 3.25 -10.92 -2.49
CA ARG A 142 3.46 -11.07 -3.93
C ARG A 142 2.97 -9.85 -4.70
N PHE A 143 1.75 -9.40 -4.48
CA PHE A 143 1.18 -8.27 -5.23
C PHE A 143 1.81 -6.93 -4.83
N THR A 144 2.15 -6.74 -3.55
CA THR A 144 2.86 -5.53 -3.10
C THR A 144 4.23 -5.43 -3.76
N LEU A 145 5.04 -6.50 -3.70
CA LEU A 145 6.37 -6.52 -4.29
C LEU A 145 6.33 -6.40 -5.82
N ARG A 146 5.37 -7.05 -6.47
CA ARG A 146 5.17 -6.93 -7.92
C ARG A 146 4.83 -5.48 -8.30
N GLN A 147 3.97 -4.81 -7.55
CA GLN A 147 3.63 -3.43 -7.87
C GLN A 147 4.81 -2.49 -7.63
N LEU A 148 5.56 -2.66 -6.55
CA LEU A 148 6.79 -1.89 -6.31
C LEU A 148 7.79 -2.08 -7.47
N HIS A 149 7.97 -3.32 -7.97
CA HIS A 149 8.79 -3.60 -9.14
C HIS A 149 8.30 -2.85 -10.38
N ILE A 150 6.98 -2.85 -10.64
CA ILE A 150 6.41 -2.13 -11.79
C ILE A 150 6.65 -0.63 -11.66
N THR A 151 6.35 -0.05 -10.51
CA THR A 151 6.48 1.37 -10.22
C THR A 151 7.92 1.86 -10.26
N ASN A 152 8.89 1.03 -9.89
CA ASN A 152 10.30 1.40 -9.90
C ASN A 152 11.00 1.15 -11.25
N ASP A 153 10.61 0.10 -11.98
CA ASP A 153 11.44 -0.44 -13.07
C ASP A 153 10.71 -0.69 -14.39
N ARG A 154 9.38 -0.56 -14.44
CA ARG A 154 8.59 -0.92 -15.64
C ARG A 154 7.72 0.21 -16.18
N VAL A 155 7.79 1.40 -15.58
CA VAL A 155 7.12 2.61 -16.04
C VAL A 155 8.17 3.68 -16.32
N ALA A 156 7.93 4.52 -17.33
CA ALA A 156 8.80 5.66 -17.62
C ALA A 156 8.54 6.81 -16.65
N HIS A 157 7.28 6.97 -16.23
CA HIS A 157 6.85 8.01 -15.30
C HIS A 157 6.39 7.40 -13.97
N SER A 158 7.30 7.35 -13.00
CA SER A 158 6.99 6.86 -11.66
C SER A 158 6.33 7.97 -10.82
N GLY A 159 5.04 7.78 -10.50
CA GLY A 159 4.27 8.74 -9.69
C GLY A 159 4.93 9.04 -8.33
N PRO A 160 5.36 8.04 -7.54
CA PRO A 160 6.07 8.28 -6.30
C PRO A 160 7.36 9.07 -6.51
N ALA A 161 8.13 8.81 -7.56
CA ALA A 161 9.36 9.55 -7.81
C ALA A 161 9.11 11.04 -8.10
N GLN A 162 7.98 11.39 -8.72
CA GLN A 162 7.62 12.78 -9.01
C GLN A 162 7.04 13.55 -7.81
N VAL A 163 6.52 12.84 -6.81
CA VAL A 163 5.89 13.47 -5.63
C VAL A 163 6.81 13.44 -4.40
N LEU A 164 7.76 12.50 -4.35
CA LEU A 164 8.70 12.33 -3.24
C LEU A 164 10.09 12.96 -3.49
N GLY A 165 10.42 13.26 -4.75
CA GLY A 165 11.64 13.98 -5.15
C GLY A 165 11.33 15.40 -5.54
#